data_AF-A0A8T1SK63-F1
#
_entry.id   AF-A0A8T1SK63-F1
#
_cell.length_a   1.000
_cell.length_b   1.000
_cell.length_c   1.000
_cell.angle_alpha   90.00
_cell.angle_beta   90.00
_cell.angle_gamma   90.00
#
_symmetry.space_group_name_H-M   'P 1'
#
loop_
_entity.id
_entity.type
_entity.pdbx_description
1 polymer ?
#
loop_
_entity_poly.entity_id
_entity_poly.type
_entity_poly.pdbx_seq_one_letter_code
_entity_poly.pdbx_strand_id
1 'polypeptide(L)'
;QLMTKCKNLESLLKHGESFNLNGLELYKELSTLSSMLPHAKLVMDIVQFIHTSKLVDIYPNVYIATCILLTIPVTVASGEQSFSKLKFIKNYLRSTMRQEHLTSLAILAIEQDITLSLSYDDIITDFAAKKARKIALN
;
A
#
# COMPACT_ATOMS: atom_id res chain seq x y z
N GLN A 1 2.15 29.27 -10.13
CA GLN A 1 1.19 28.15 -10.10
C GLN A 1 1.83 26.83 -9.64
N LEU A 2 2.95 26.38 -10.22
CA LEU A 2 3.60 25.11 -9.81
C LEU A 2 4.08 25.10 -8.35
N MET A 3 4.80 26.14 -7.91
CA MET A 3 5.24 26.30 -6.52
C MET A 3 4.08 26.15 -5.51
N THR A 4 2.94 26.77 -5.81
CA THR A 4 1.74 26.68 -4.98
C THR A 4 1.24 25.25 -4.87
N LYS A 5 1.28 24.47 -5.97
CA LYS A 5 0.91 23.05 -5.95
C LYS A 5 1.88 22.21 -5.12
N CYS A 6 3.19 22.47 -5.21
CA CYS A 6 4.20 21.78 -4.40
C CYS A 6 4.00 22.03 -2.89
N LYS A 7 3.71 23.28 -2.51
CA LYS A 7 3.40 23.63 -1.10
C LYS A 7 2.09 23.01 -0.62
N ASN A 8 1.07 22.95 -1.48
CA ASN A 8 -0.19 22.28 -1.14
C ASN A 8 0.03 20.78 -0.92
N LEU A 9 0.85 20.13 -1.75
CA LEU A 9 1.20 18.72 -1.60
C LEU A 9 1.96 18.46 -0.30
N GLU A 10 2.94 19.30 0.04
CA GLU A 10 3.63 19.25 1.34
C GLU A 10 2.63 19.36 2.50
N SER A 11 1.72 20.34 2.47
CA SER A 11 0.70 20.52 3.49
C SER A 11 -0.24 19.30 3.62
N LEU A 12 -0.65 18.73 2.48
CA LEU A 12 -1.54 17.57 2.45
C LEU A 12 -0.89 16.31 3.03
N LEU A 13 0.41 16.14 2.82
CA LEU A 13 1.18 14.97 3.26
C LEU A 13 1.85 15.16 4.62
N LYS A 14 1.71 16.33 5.24
CA LYS A 14 2.26 16.62 6.56
C LYS A 14 1.51 15.83 7.63
N HIS A 15 2.24 15.02 8.40
CA HIS A 15 1.70 14.35 9.58
C HIS A 15 2.47 14.80 10.82
N GLY A 16 1.82 15.60 11.68
CA GLY A 16 2.45 16.23 12.83
C GLY A 16 3.61 17.16 12.42
N GLU A 17 4.78 16.98 13.03
CA GLU A 17 6.01 17.72 12.71
C GLU A 17 6.87 17.06 11.62
N SER A 18 6.53 15.83 11.19
CA SER A 18 7.28 15.12 10.16
C SER A 18 6.84 15.56 8.75
N PHE A 19 7.81 15.94 7.94
CA PHE A 19 7.63 16.22 6.52
C PHE A 19 8.49 15.27 5.70
N ASN A 20 7.85 14.37 4.96
CA ASN A 20 8.52 13.49 4.01
C ASN A 20 8.93 14.23 2.72
N LEU A 21 8.40 15.43 2.50
CA LEU A 21 8.57 16.24 1.31
C LEU A 21 8.66 17.72 1.68
N ASN A 22 9.64 18.42 1.10
CA ASN A 22 9.74 19.88 1.18
C ASN A 22 9.26 20.49 -0.14
N GLY A 23 8.20 21.30 -0.10
CA GLY A 23 7.58 21.86 -1.29
C GLY A 23 8.46 22.87 -2.04
N LEU A 24 9.35 23.59 -1.33
CA LEU A 24 10.31 24.51 -1.96
C LEU A 24 11.41 23.74 -2.70
N GLU A 25 12.00 22.74 -2.05
CA GLU A 25 13.03 21.90 -2.67
C GLU A 25 12.46 21.08 -3.82
N LEU A 26 11.26 20.50 -3.66
CA LEU A 26 10.54 19.82 -4.74
C LEU A 26 10.36 20.71 -5.97
N TYR A 27 9.98 21.97 -5.79
CA TYR A 27 9.84 22.90 -6.91
C TYR A 27 11.17 23.16 -7.64
N LYS A 28 12.26 23.35 -6.88
CA LYS A 28 13.61 23.58 -7.46
C LYS A 28 14.09 22.35 -8.22
N GLU A 29 13.95 21.18 -7.63
CA GLU A 29 14.31 19.90 -8.23
C GLU A 29 13.52 19.66 -9.52
N LEU A 30 12.19 19.86 -9.51
CA LEU A 30 11.35 19.74 -10.71
C LEU A 30 11.73 20.73 -11.80
N SER A 31 12.05 21.97 -11.44
CA SER A 31 12.46 23.00 -12.41
C SER A 31 13.79 22.64 -13.09
N THR A 32 14.70 22.04 -12.32
CA THR A 32 16.02 21.59 -12.81
C THR A 32 15.90 20.31 -13.63
N LEU A 33 15.03 19.39 -13.23
CA LEU A 33 14.79 18.13 -13.95
C LEU A 33 14.04 18.37 -15.26
N SER A 34 13.10 19.32 -15.29
CA SER A 34 12.33 19.69 -16.47
C SER A 34 13.21 20.15 -17.64
N SER A 35 14.31 20.87 -17.37
CA SER A 35 15.25 21.26 -18.43
C SER A 35 16.12 20.10 -18.92
N MET A 36 16.34 19.09 -18.08
CA MET A 36 17.14 17.91 -18.41
C MET A 36 16.34 16.80 -19.08
N LEU A 37 15.01 16.79 -18.91
CA LEU A 37 14.12 15.71 -19.33
C LEU A 37 13.10 16.20 -20.37
N PRO A 38 13.52 16.44 -21.63
CA PRO A 38 12.65 17.04 -22.64
C PRO A 38 11.51 16.12 -23.15
N HIS A 39 11.48 14.83 -22.77
CA HIS A 39 10.59 13.83 -23.39
C HIS A 39 9.99 12.77 -22.43
N ALA A 40 9.88 13.02 -21.12
CA ALA A 40 9.15 12.08 -20.26
C ALA A 40 7.64 12.17 -20.54
N LYS A 41 7.04 11.05 -20.95
CA LYS A 41 5.59 10.96 -21.22
C LYS A 41 4.83 10.40 -20.04
N LEU A 42 5.48 9.53 -19.26
CA LEU A 42 4.90 8.84 -18.12
C LEU A 42 5.71 9.11 -16.85
N VAL A 43 5.00 9.08 -15.72
CA VAL A 43 5.58 9.16 -14.37
C VAL A 43 6.64 8.06 -14.15
N MET A 44 6.43 6.89 -14.74
CA MET A 44 7.37 5.77 -14.72
C MET A 44 8.71 6.10 -15.40
N ASP A 45 8.69 6.89 -16.48
CA ASP A 45 9.90 7.30 -17.19
C ASP A 45 10.78 8.18 -16.30
N ILE A 46 10.15 9.02 -15.48
CA ILE A 46 10.83 9.90 -14.52
C ILE A 46 11.53 9.05 -13.44
N VAL A 47 10.83 8.06 -12.86
CA VAL A 47 11.41 7.16 -11.85
C VAL A 47 12.56 6.35 -12.45
N GLN A 48 12.35 5.79 -13.64
CA GLN A 48 13.37 5.00 -14.33
C GLN A 48 14.61 5.84 -14.65
N PHE A 49 14.42 7.09 -15.08
CA PHE A 49 15.51 8.01 -15.36
C PHE A 49 16.30 8.37 -14.11
N ILE A 50 15.62 8.72 -13.01
CA ILE A 50 16.27 9.05 -11.73
C ILE A 50 17.07 7.86 -11.20
N HIS A 51 16.52 6.65 -11.31
CA HIS A 51 17.18 5.42 -10.85
C HIS A 51 18.38 5.04 -11.74
N THR A 52 18.20 5.01 -13.06
CA THR A 52 19.25 4.62 -14.02
C THR A 52 20.44 5.58 -13.98
N SER A 53 20.16 6.87 -13.83
CA SER A 53 21.17 7.92 -13.77
C SER A 53 21.78 8.12 -12.37
N LYS A 54 21.35 7.32 -11.36
CA LYS A 54 21.77 7.43 -9.95
C LYS A 54 21.58 8.83 -9.35
N LEU A 55 20.45 9.47 -9.66
CA LEU A 55 20.14 10.83 -9.25
C LEU A 55 19.20 10.89 -8.03
N VAL A 56 18.96 9.77 -7.35
CA VAL A 56 18.04 9.68 -6.20
C VAL A 56 18.47 10.63 -5.08
N ASP A 57 19.77 10.70 -4.79
CA ASP A 57 20.32 11.59 -3.76
C ASP A 57 20.32 13.07 -4.18
N ILE A 58 20.23 13.35 -5.48
CA ILE A 58 20.25 14.70 -6.06
C ILE A 58 18.82 15.27 -6.16
N TYR A 59 17.83 14.41 -6.42
CA TYR A 59 16.42 14.78 -6.51
C TYR A 59 15.55 13.96 -5.54
N PRO A 60 15.82 14.01 -4.22
CA PRO A 60 15.13 13.18 -3.24
C PRO A 60 13.64 13.52 -3.13
N ASN A 61 13.27 14.81 -3.21
CA ASN A 61 11.87 15.21 -3.09
C ASN A 61 11.08 14.80 -4.34
N VAL A 62 11.64 14.94 -5.53
CA VAL A 62 11.01 14.45 -6.76
C VAL A 62 10.81 12.95 -6.67
N TYR A 63 11.85 12.19 -6.28
CA TYR A 63 11.75 10.74 -6.15
C TYR A 63 10.60 10.33 -5.21
N ILE A 64 10.56 10.89 -4.00
CA ILE A 64 9.51 10.60 -3.01
C ILE A 64 8.12 10.98 -3.57
N ALA A 65 7.97 12.17 -4.15
CA ALA A 65 6.69 12.61 -4.72
C ALA A 65 6.21 11.66 -5.83
N THR A 66 7.13 11.15 -6.64
CA THR A 66 6.85 10.22 -7.74
C THR A 66 6.44 8.85 -7.21
N CYS A 67 7.12 8.34 -6.17
CA CYS A 67 6.73 7.11 -5.48
C CYS A 67 5.33 7.21 -4.85
N ILE A 68 5.01 8.33 -4.21
CA ILE A 68 3.69 8.57 -3.63
C ILE A 68 2.62 8.59 -4.72
N LEU A 69 2.87 9.28 -5.83
CA LEU A 69 1.95 9.35 -6.97
C LEU A 69 1.64 7.98 -7.57
N LEU A 70 2.64 7.09 -7.63
CA LEU A 70 2.45 5.72 -8.12
C LEU A 70 1.79 4.80 -7.09
N THR A 71 2.03 5.03 -5.80
CA THR A 71 1.52 4.17 -4.73
C THR A 71 0.04 4.43 -4.45
N ILE A 72 -0.41 5.69 -4.40
CA ILE A 72 -1.79 6.06 -4.02
C ILE A 72 -2.84 5.32 -4.88
N PRO A 73 -2.78 5.31 -6.22
CA PRO A 73 -3.76 4.61 -7.03
C PRO A 73 -3.78 3.10 -6.75
N VAL A 74 -2.60 2.51 -6.52
CA VAL A 74 -2.46 1.07 -6.23
C VAL A 74 -3.05 0.73 -4.86
N THR A 75 -2.78 1.53 -3.82
CA THR A 75 -3.38 1.32 -2.50
C THR A 75 -4.88 1.55 -2.49
N VAL A 76 -5.38 2.57 -3.22
CA VAL A 76 -6.82 2.81 -3.35
C VAL A 76 -7.50 1.62 -4.03
N ALA A 77 -6.99 1.16 -5.17
CA ALA A 77 -7.56 0.02 -5.89
C ALA A 77 -7.52 -1.28 -5.05
N SER A 78 -6.42 -1.55 -4.36
CA SER A 78 -6.29 -2.70 -3.45
C SER A 78 -7.27 -2.61 -2.27
N GLY A 79 -7.45 -1.41 -1.70
CA GLY A 79 -8.45 -1.16 -0.67
C GLY A 79 -9.87 -1.42 -1.17
N GLU A 80 -10.26 -0.85 -2.31
CA GLU A 80 -11.56 -1.06 -2.94
C GLU A 80 -11.85 -2.54 -3.23
N GLN A 81 -10.86 -3.25 -3.77
CA GLN A 81 -10.95 -4.70 -4.01
C GLN A 81 -11.18 -5.47 -2.70
N SER A 82 -10.41 -5.14 -1.66
CA SER A 82 -10.53 -5.78 -0.33
C SER A 82 -11.89 -5.52 0.32
N PHE A 83 -12.38 -4.29 0.28
CA PHE A 83 -13.71 -3.94 0.80
C PHE A 83 -14.84 -4.57 -0.02
N SER A 84 -14.67 -4.72 -1.34
CA SER A 84 -15.62 -5.44 -2.18
C SER A 84 -15.73 -6.90 -1.77
N LYS A 85 -14.60 -7.62 -1.62
CA LYS A 85 -14.57 -8.99 -1.11
C LYS A 85 -15.24 -9.10 0.26
N LEU A 86 -14.92 -8.19 1.19
CA LEU A 86 -15.55 -8.16 2.52
C LEU A 86 -17.08 -7.97 2.43
N LYS A 87 -17.57 -7.12 1.53
CA LYS A 87 -19.01 -6.92 1.31
C LYS A 87 -19.67 -8.21 0.82
N PHE A 88 -19.03 -8.96 -0.07
CA PHE A 88 -19.53 -10.28 -0.52
C PHE A 88 -19.62 -11.27 0.65
N ILE A 89 -18.55 -11.39 1.45
CA ILE A 89 -18.52 -12.28 2.63
C ILE A 89 -19.64 -11.92 3.60
N LYS A 90 -19.80 -10.63 3.92
CA LYS A 90 -20.83 -10.14 4.85
C LYS A 90 -22.25 -10.41 4.33
N ASN A 91 -22.47 -10.23 3.03
CA ASN A 91 -23.77 -10.50 2.42
C ASN A 91 -24.11 -11.99 2.39
N TYR A 92 -23.12 -12.86 2.14
CA TYR A 92 -23.30 -14.31 2.16
C TYR A 92 -23.57 -14.85 3.57
N LEU A 93 -22.89 -14.32 4.60
CA LEU A 93 -22.95 -14.83 5.99
C LEU A 93 -23.91 -14.06 6.91
N ARG A 94 -24.88 -13.34 6.34
CA ARG A 94 -25.67 -12.25 6.93
C ARG A 94 -26.40 -12.52 8.26
N SER A 95 -26.39 -13.73 8.82
CA SER A 95 -27.18 -14.08 10.01
C SER A 95 -26.42 -14.59 11.24
N THR A 96 -25.08 -14.75 11.27
CA THR A 96 -24.45 -15.36 12.48
C THR A 96 -22.99 -14.99 12.83
N MET A 97 -22.29 -14.13 12.06
CA MET A 97 -20.85 -13.90 12.31
C MET A 97 -20.52 -12.73 13.25
N ARG A 98 -19.59 -12.96 14.19
CA ARG A 98 -18.93 -11.93 15.01
C ARG A 98 -17.80 -11.26 14.23
N GLN A 99 -17.44 -10.03 14.62
CA GLN A 99 -16.43 -9.21 13.94
C GLN A 99 -15.07 -9.91 13.79
N GLU A 100 -14.62 -10.64 14.82
CA GLU A 100 -13.35 -11.38 14.78
C GLU A 100 -13.32 -12.43 13.67
N HIS A 101 -14.37 -13.25 13.57
CA HIS A 101 -14.49 -14.28 12.53
C HIS A 101 -14.60 -13.66 11.13
N LEU A 102 -15.29 -12.51 11.02
CA LEU A 102 -15.40 -11.79 9.75
C LEU A 102 -14.03 -11.27 9.29
N THR A 103 -13.25 -10.69 10.20
CA THR A 103 -11.88 -10.22 9.88
C THR A 103 -10.99 -11.38 9.46
N SER A 104 -11.00 -12.51 10.18
CA SER A 104 -10.22 -13.69 9.80
C SER A 104 -10.60 -14.22 8.41
N LEU A 105 -11.90 -14.27 8.11
CA LEU A 105 -12.36 -14.75 6.81
C LEU A 105 -12.05 -13.76 5.67
N ALA A 106 -12.10 -12.46 5.96
CA ALA A 106 -11.69 -11.43 5.02
C ALA A 106 -10.21 -11.54 4.67
N ILE A 107 -9.34 -11.81 5.65
CA ILE A 107 -7.91 -12.06 5.40
C ILE A 107 -7.73 -13.27 4.49
N LEU A 108 -8.40 -14.40 4.77
CA LEU A 108 -8.34 -15.59 3.92
C LEU A 108 -8.84 -15.33 2.49
N ALA A 109 -9.87 -14.50 2.32
CA ALA A 109 -10.40 -14.14 1.01
C ALA A 109 -9.52 -13.14 0.24
N ILE A 110 -8.83 -12.24 0.93
CA ILE A 110 -7.84 -11.33 0.34
C ILE A 110 -6.64 -12.16 -0.12
N GLU A 111 -6.07 -12.96 0.78
CA GLU A 111 -4.94 -13.87 0.58
C GLU A 111 -5.39 -15.24 0.03
N GLN A 112 -6.27 -15.21 -0.96
CA GLN A 112 -6.87 -16.43 -1.51
C GLN A 112 -5.82 -17.37 -2.10
N ASP A 113 -4.79 -16.85 -2.78
CA ASP A 113 -3.74 -17.65 -3.41
C ASP A 113 -2.95 -18.45 -2.37
N ILE A 114 -2.60 -17.80 -1.24
CA ILE A 114 -1.93 -18.44 -0.11
C ILE A 114 -2.88 -19.45 0.54
N THR A 115 -4.14 -19.07 0.76
CA THR A 115 -5.14 -19.93 1.38
C THR A 115 -5.37 -21.21 0.58
N LEU A 116 -5.39 -21.13 -0.74
CA LEU A 116 -5.54 -22.28 -1.65
C LEU A 116 -4.29 -23.18 -1.67
N SER A 117 -3.12 -22.64 -1.34
CA SER A 117 -1.89 -23.43 -1.20
C SER A 117 -1.81 -24.23 0.12
N LEU A 118 -2.68 -23.92 1.09
CA LEU A 118 -2.67 -24.53 2.42
C LEU A 118 -3.34 -25.92 2.41
N SER A 119 -2.67 -26.94 2.95
CA SER A 119 -3.22 -28.29 3.09
C SER A 119 -4.23 -28.36 4.23
N TYR A 120 -5.45 -28.83 3.93
CA TYR A 120 -6.47 -29.05 4.97
C TYR A 120 -6.03 -30.05 6.03
N ASP A 121 -5.31 -31.10 5.64
CA ASP A 121 -4.83 -32.14 6.57
C ASP A 121 -3.85 -31.56 7.60
N ASP A 122 -2.97 -30.66 7.15
CA ASP A 122 -2.01 -29.99 8.04
C ASP A 122 -2.73 -29.06 9.02
N ILE A 123 -3.74 -28.31 8.55
CA ILE A 123 -4.55 -27.41 9.38
C ILE A 123 -5.31 -28.20 10.44
N ILE A 124 -5.94 -29.32 10.05
CA ILE A 124 -6.69 -30.19 10.96
C ILE A 124 -5.76 -30.77 12.02
N THR A 125 -4.57 -31.22 11.61
CA THR A 125 -3.57 -31.78 12.52
C THR A 125 -3.05 -30.74 13.51
N ASP A 126 -2.71 -29.53 13.05
CA ASP A 126 -2.27 -28.42 13.92
C ASP A 126 -3.38 -27.99 14.89
N PHE A 127 -4.61 -27.88 14.41
CA PHE A 127 -5.76 -27.54 15.26
C PHE A 127 -5.99 -28.59 16.35
N ALA A 128 -5.93 -29.88 15.99
CA ALA A 128 -6.06 -30.99 16.93
C ALA A 128 -4.94 -30.97 17.98
N ALA A 129 -3.69 -30.77 17.56
CA ALA A 129 -2.54 -30.68 18.46
C ALA A 129 -2.65 -29.51 19.46
N LYS A 130 -3.12 -28.34 19.01
CA LYS A 130 -3.33 -27.17 19.88
C LYS A 130 -4.50 -27.35 20.86
N LYS A 131 -5.57 -28.06 20.45
CA LYS A 131 -6.73 -28.31 21.30
C LYS A 131 -6.48 -29.41 22.33
N ALA A 132 -5.72 -30.44 21.98
CA ALA A 132 -5.31 -31.50 22.90
C ALA A 132 -4.50 -30.96 24.09
N ARG A 133 -3.66 -29.94 23.88
CA ARG A 133 -2.91 -29.28 24.98
C ARG A 133 -3.77 -28.51 25.98
N LYS A 134 -5.04 -28.20 25.67
CA LYS A 134 -5.96 -27.54 26.62
C LYS A 134 -6.65 -28.52 27.57
N ILE A 135 -6.61 -29.82 27.29
CA ILE A 135 -7.15 -30.86 28.17
C ILE A 135 -6.01 -31.29 29.10
N ALA A 136 -5.71 -30.46 30.10
CA ALA A 136 -4.98 -30.96 31.26
C ALA A 136 -5.95 -31.83 32.06
N LEU A 137 -5.65 -33.13 32.15
CA LEU A 137 -6.33 -34.07 33.04
C LEU A 137 -6.08 -33.63 34.49
N ASN A 138 -7.12 -33.12 35.14
CA ASN A 138 -7.21 -33.01 36.59
C ASN A 138 -8.14 -34.09 37.12
#